data_AF-A0A8T4VPV3-F1
#
_entry.id   AF-A0A8T4VPV3-F1
#
_cell.length_a   1.000
_cell.length_b   1.000
_cell.length_c   1.000
_cell.angle_alpha   90.00
_cell.angle_beta   90.00
_cell.angle_gamma   90.00
#
_symmetry.space_group_name_H-M   'P 1'
#
loop_
_entity.id
_entity.type
_entity.pdbx_description
1 polymer ?
#
loop_
_entity_poly.entity_id
_entity_poly.type
_entity_poly.pdbx_seq_one_letter_code
_entity_poly.pdbx_strand_id
1 'polypeptide(L)' 'MEEDLIRVTPNKEKVQSILNMVETTLEMIKHIDKTQFPSHVIKEYYEVIRELISIVLLLDGYKTIGGCT' A
#
# COMPACT_ATOMS: atom_id res chain seq x y z
N MET A 1 -10.80 16.71 0.12
CA MET A 1 -10.87 15.47 0.92
C MET A 1 -10.04 15.76 2.14
N GLU A 2 -10.66 15.96 3.30
CA GLU A 2 -9.93 16.10 4.56
C GLU A 2 -9.37 14.72 4.91
N GLU A 3 -8.08 14.51 4.64
CA GLU A 3 -7.36 13.34 5.12
C GLU A 3 -6.98 13.58 6.58
N ASP A 4 -7.78 13.05 7.50
CA ASP A 4 -7.47 13.13 8.93
C ASP A 4 -6.31 12.17 9.26
N LEU A 5 -5.10 12.72 9.26
CA LEU A 5 -3.91 12.05 9.75
C LEU A 5 -3.90 12.06 11.28
N ILE A 6 -3.77 10.89 11.90
CA ILE A 6 -3.53 10.76 13.34
C ILE A 6 -2.07 10.42 13.63
N ARG A 7 -1.59 10.93 14.78
CA ARG A 7 -0.30 10.51 15.32
C ARG A 7 -0.42 9.12 15.93
N VAL A 8 0.57 8.29 15.63
CA VAL A 8 0.74 6.94 16.15
C VAL A 8 2.19 6.70 16.50
N THR A 9 2.47 5.75 17.39
CA THR A 9 3.84 5.31 17.61
C THR A 9 4.34 4.56 16.37
N PRO A 10 5.49 4.94 15.79
CA PRO A 10 6.07 4.20 14.67
C PRO A 10 6.24 2.72 15.01
N ASN A 11 5.80 1.84 14.11
CA ASN A 11 5.89 0.40 14.28
C ASN A 11 6.69 -0.23 13.12
N LYS A 12 7.97 -0.48 13.36
CA LYS A 12 8.91 -1.03 12.37
C LYS A 12 8.55 -2.46 11.93
N GLU A 13 8.03 -3.28 12.85
CA GLU A 13 7.61 -4.64 12.54
C GLU A 13 6.44 -4.62 11.56
N LYS A 14 5.44 -3.77 11.84
CA LYS A 14 4.30 -3.58 10.94
C LYS A 14 4.73 -3.04 9.57
N VAL A 15 5.65 -2.08 9.54
CA VAL A 15 6.22 -1.57 8.28
C VAL A 15 6.85 -2.71 7.48
N GLN A 16 7.64 -3.57 8.11
CA GLN A 16 8.26 -4.71 7.44
C GLN A 16 7.22 -5.70 6.90
N SER A 17 6.17 -5.98 7.66
CA SER A 17 5.08 -6.85 7.19
C SER A 17 4.39 -6.29 5.94
N ILE A 18 4.09 -4.98 5.92
CA ILE A 18 3.46 -4.33 4.76
C ILE A 18 4.41 -4.35 3.56
N LEU A 19 5.71 -4.12 3.78
CA LEU A 19 6.71 -4.16 2.72
C LEU A 19 6.79 -5.54 2.06
N ASN A 20 6.80 -6.61 2.86
CA ASN A 20 6.80 -7.98 2.34
C ASN A 20 5.54 -8.27 1.50
N MET A 21 4.38 -7.73 1.89
CA MET A 21 3.15 -7.85 1.09
C MET A 21 3.27 -7.11 -0.24
N VAL A 22 3.80 -5.88 -0.24
CA VAL A 22 4.07 -5.11 -1.47
C VAL A 22 4.99 -5.86 -2.41
N GLU A 23 6.08 -6.44 -1.91
CA GLU A 23 7.01 -7.24 -2.72
C GLU A 23 6.33 -8.46 -3.33
N THR A 24 5.51 -9.16 -2.55
CA THR A 24 4.73 -10.32 -3.02
C THR A 24 3.74 -9.91 -4.12
N THR A 25 3.04 -8.78 -3.95
CA THR A 25 2.12 -8.25 -4.96
C THR A 25 2.84 -7.85 -6.24
N LEU A 26 4.00 -7.17 -6.12
CA LEU A 26 4.82 -6.81 -7.27
C LEU A 26 5.30 -8.03 -8.05
N GLU A 27 5.65 -9.12 -7.36
CA GLU A 27 5.99 -10.38 -8.00
C GLU A 27 4.78 -10.98 -8.73
N MET A 28 3.61 -11.03 -8.08
CA MET A 28 2.36 -11.51 -8.69
C MET A 28 2.00 -10.73 -9.97
N ILE A 29 2.13 -9.40 -9.97
CA ILE A 29 1.80 -8.56 -11.14
C ILE A 29 2.61 -8.97 -12.39
N LYS A 30 3.84 -9.51 -12.22
CA LYS A 30 4.65 -9.98 -13.34
C LYS A 30 4.03 -11.18 -14.06
N HIS A 31 3.18 -11.94 -13.37
CA HIS A 31 2.52 -13.15 -13.87
C HIS A 31 1.10 -12.89 -14.41
N ILE A 32 0.59 -11.67 -14.28
CA ILE A 32 -0.72 -11.28 -14.85
C ILE A 32 -0.56 -11.00 -16.36
N ASP A 33 -1.43 -11.59 -17.18
CA ASP A 33 -1.53 -11.25 -18.59
C ASP A 33 -2.10 -9.83 -18.76
N LYS A 34 -1.19 -8.89 -19.01
CA LYS A 34 -1.50 -7.46 -19.13
C LYS A 34 -2.32 -7.13 -20.38
N THR A 35 -2.35 -8.02 -21.38
CA THR A 35 -3.12 -7.82 -22.61
C THR A 35 -4.58 -8.21 -22.43
N GLN A 36 -4.84 -9.22 -21.59
CA GLN A 36 -6.19 -9.66 -21.25
C GLN A 36 -6.78 -8.86 -20.09
N PHE A 37 -5.96 -8.44 -19.11
CA PHE A 37 -6.43 -7.82 -17.87
C PHE A 37 -5.68 -6.52 -17.51
N PRO A 38 -5.66 -5.50 -18.38
CA PRO A 38 -4.94 -4.26 -18.12
C PRO A 38 -5.47 -3.50 -16.90
N SER A 39 -6.79 -3.53 -16.64
CA SER A 39 -7.40 -2.87 -15.48
C SER A 39 -6.98 -3.50 -14.16
N HIS A 40 -6.81 -4.83 -14.12
CA HIS A 40 -6.33 -5.52 -12.92
C HIS A 40 -4.90 -5.09 -12.61
N VAL A 41 -4.02 -5.06 -13.61
CA VAL A 41 -2.63 -4.61 -13.44
C VAL A 41 -2.57 -3.19 -12.86
N ILE A 42 -3.36 -2.26 -13.41
CA ILE A 42 -3.41 -0.88 -12.91
C ILE A 42 -3.90 -0.82 -11.47
N LYS A 43 -4.95 -1.59 -11.14
CA LYS A 43 -5.49 -1.66 -9.78
C LYS A 43 -4.44 -2.16 -8.78
N GLU A 44 -3.72 -3.23 -9.12
CA GLU A 44 -2.69 -3.78 -8.24
C GLU A 44 -1.54 -2.77 -8.02
N TYR A 45 -1.14 -2.03 -9.04
CA TYR A 45 -0.15 -0.96 -8.87
C TYR A 45 -0.66 0.19 -8.00
N TYR A 46 -1.93 0.55 -8.12
CA TYR A 46 -2.54 1.56 -7.24
C TYR A 46 -2.50 1.13 -5.78
N GLU A 47 -2.86 -0.14 -5.50
CA GLU A 47 -2.77 -0.69 -4.15
C GLU A 47 -1.33 -0.72 -3.63
N VAL A 48 -0.35 -1.11 -4.46
CA VAL A 48 1.07 -1.05 -4.10
C VAL A 48 1.48 0.37 -3.68
N ILE A 49 1.11 1.39 -4.46
CA ILE A 49 1.42 2.79 -4.14
C ILE A 49 0.75 3.21 -2.82
N ARG A 50 -0.51 2.84 -2.60
CA ARG A 50 -1.26 3.14 -1.38
C ARG A 50 -0.60 2.54 -0.13
N GLU A 51 -0.13 1.30 -0.22
CA GLU A 51 0.56 0.62 0.89
C GLU A 51 1.96 1.24 1.14
N LEU A 52 2.69 1.62 0.08
CA LEU A 52 3.96 2.32 0.22
C LEU A 52 3.81 3.70 0.89
N ILE A 53 2.77 4.46 0.54
CA ILE A 53 2.44 5.72 1.23
C ILE A 53 2.16 5.45 2.71
N SER A 54 1.40 4.38 3.01
CA SER A 54 1.09 3.98 4.39
C SER A 54 2.33 3.60 5.18
N ILE A 55 3.31 2.94 4.56
CA ILE A 55 4.62 2.66 5.16
C ILE A 55 5.34 3.95 5.54
N VAL A 56 5.44 4.92 4.63
CA VAL A 56 6.11 6.20 4.88
C VAL A 56 5.44 6.92 6.06
N LEU A 57 4.11 7.02 6.04
CA LEU A 57 3.35 7.63 7.14
C LEU A 57 3.60 6.92 8.48
N LEU A 58 3.57 5.58 8.51
CA LEU A 58 3.83 4.81 9.71
C LEU A 58 5.23 5.01 10.27
N LEU A 59 6.25 5.14 9.40
CA LEU A 59 7.62 5.46 9.80
C LEU A 59 7.72 6.85 10.42
N ASP A 60 6.97 7.82 9.89
CA ASP A 60 6.90 9.19 10.40
C ASP A 60 6.00 9.32 11.65
N GLY A 61 5.36 8.23 12.09
CA GLY A 61 4.49 8.24 13.26
C GLY A 61 3.09 8.77 12.97
N TYR A 62 2.61 8.57 11.74
CA TYR A 62 1.29 8.95 11.28
C TYR A 62 0.51 7.76 10.70
N LYS A 63 -0.81 7.87 10.73
CA LYS A 63 -1.73 6.94 10.07
C LYS A 63 -2.93 7.70 9.53
N THR A 64 -3.45 7.31 8.38
CA THR A 64 -4.69 7.85 7.82
C THR A 64 -5.92 7.30 8.57
N ILE A 65 -6.88 8.17 8.89
CA ILE A 65 -8.25 7.80 9.23
C ILE A 65 -9.10 7.99 7.97
N GLY A 66 -9.62 6.90 7.43
CA GLY A 66 -10.43 6.91 6.21
C GLY A 66 -9.81 6.06 5.12
N GLY A 67 -10.19 4.79 5.08
CA GLY A 67 -10.12 3.98 3.87
C GLY A 67 -11.54 3.81 3.37
N CYS A 68 -11.80 4.15 2.10
CA CYS A 68 -13.05 3.83 1.42
C CYS A 68 -13.31 2.32 1.52
N THR A 69 -14.20 1.95 2.42
CA THR A 69 -15.14 0.83 2.26
C THR A 69 -16.39 1.34 1.59
#